data_AF-A0A1Z9GST3-F1
#
_entry.id   AF-A0A1Z9GST3-F1
#
_cell.length_a   1.000
_cell.length_b   1.000
_cell.length_c   1.000
_cell.angle_alpha   90.00
_cell.angle_beta   90.00
_cell.angle_gamma   90.00
#
_symmetry.space_group_name_H-M   'P 1'
#
loop_
_entity.id
_entity.type
_entity.pdbx_description
1 polymer ?
#
loop_
_entity_poly.entity_id
_entity_poly.type
_entity_poly.pdbx_seq_one_letter_code
_entity_poly.pdbx_strand_id
1 'polypeptide(L)'
;MGIPFEMITMLGSTVLGGVMSIWSQSIKAKQAQQKMLLQRAEVQTKAFKEAREYENVGFQWTRRIIALTAIFAIVVLPKILPLIDPQAQVIVGYLEFKPGFLFFEGKEVMQWIPMAHRGIIITPLDTNLVAAITGLYFGGSLVKK
;
A
#
# COMPACT_ATOMS: atom_id res chain seq x y z
N MET A 1 -7.06 -51.94 -68.10
CA MET A 1 -6.37 -50.65 -67.91
C MET A 1 -6.57 -50.21 -66.46
N GLY A 2 -5.61 -50.54 -65.59
CA GLY A 2 -5.61 -50.08 -64.20
C GLY A 2 -4.93 -48.72 -64.13
N ILE A 3 -5.51 -47.79 -63.37
CA ILE A 3 -4.92 -46.47 -63.12
C ILE A 3 -3.50 -46.71 -62.57
N PRO A 4 -2.45 -46.08 -63.14
CA PRO A 4 -1.07 -46.39 -62.78
C PRO A 4 -0.85 -46.10 -61.30
N PHE A 5 -0.37 -47.11 -60.58
CA PHE A 5 -0.12 -47.08 -59.13
C PHE A 5 0.80 -45.89 -58.73
N GLU A 6 1.68 -45.46 -59.64
CA GLU A 6 2.56 -44.30 -59.50
C GLU A 6 1.82 -42.95 -59.41
N MET A 7 0.67 -42.79 -60.08
CA MET A 7 -0.16 -41.59 -59.93
C MET A 7 -0.86 -41.56 -58.57
N ILE A 8 -1.28 -42.72 -58.06
CA ILE A 8 -1.95 -42.83 -56.77
C ILE A 8 -0.96 -42.56 -55.63
N THR A 9 0.28 -43.04 -55.73
CA THR A 9 1.34 -42.76 -54.75
C THR A 9 1.81 -41.30 -54.80
N MET A 10 1.91 -40.69 -55.99
CA MET A 10 2.18 -39.25 -56.12
C MET A 10 1.06 -38.39 -55.52
N LEU A 11 -0.20 -38.69 -55.80
CA LEU A 11 -1.34 -37.97 -55.21
C LEU A 11 -1.41 -38.18 -53.70
N GLY A 12 -1.18 -39.41 -53.21
CA GLY A 12 -1.10 -39.72 -51.79
C GLY A 12 0.01 -38.95 -51.06
N SER A 13 1.19 -38.82 -51.69
CA SER A 13 2.32 -38.04 -51.14
C SER A 13 2.04 -36.53 -51.09
N THR A 14 1.33 -35.99 -52.09
CA THR A 14 0.96 -34.57 -52.15
C THR A 14 -0.10 -34.22 -51.11
N VAL A 15 -1.09 -35.11 -50.91
CA VAL A 15 -2.12 -34.94 -49.87
C VAL A 15 -1.51 -35.06 -48.47
N LEU A 16 -0.65 -36.05 -48.22
CA LEU A 16 0.07 -36.18 -46.95
C LEU A 16 1.01 -35.00 -46.68
N GLY A 17 1.73 -34.53 -47.69
CA GLY A 17 2.55 -33.33 -47.61
C GLY A 17 1.74 -32.06 -47.34
N GLY A 18 0.56 -31.93 -47.95
CA GLY A 18 -0.40 -30.86 -47.70
C GLY A 18 -0.90 -30.87 -46.26
N VAL A 19 -1.33 -32.02 -45.74
CA VAL A 19 -1.79 -32.17 -44.34
C VAL A 19 -0.66 -31.89 -43.35
N MET A 20 0.55 -32.40 -43.59
CA MET A 20 1.73 -32.10 -42.76
C MET A 20 2.12 -30.63 -42.81
N SER A 21 1.96 -29.95 -43.95
CA SER A 21 2.23 -28.51 -44.08
C SER A 21 1.26 -27.67 -43.26
N ILE A 22 -0.04 -27.99 -43.29
CA ILE A 22 -1.08 -27.33 -42.49
C ILE A 22 -0.83 -27.58 -41.00
N TRP A 23 -0.47 -28.81 -40.65
CA TRP A 23 -0.16 -29.16 -39.27
C TRP A 23 1.09 -28.44 -38.75
N SER A 24 2.16 -28.38 -39.55
CA SER A 24 3.38 -27.62 -39.24
C SER A 24 3.09 -26.13 -39.08
N GLN A 25 2.29 -25.54 -39.98
CA GLN A 25 1.87 -24.14 -39.88
C GLN A 25 1.02 -23.89 -38.62
N SER A 26 0.13 -24.82 -38.25
CA SER A 26 -0.67 -24.72 -37.04
C SER A 26 0.18 -24.76 -35.76
N ILE A 27 1.24 -25.57 -35.74
CA ILE A 27 2.19 -25.64 -34.62
C ILE A 27 3.00 -24.34 -34.53
N LYS A 28 3.49 -23.83 -35.66
CA LYS A 28 4.21 -22.55 -35.72
C LYS A 28 3.32 -21.38 -35.27
N ALA A 29 2.05 -21.36 -35.67
CA ALA A 29 1.10 -20.34 -35.25
C ALA A 29 0.84 -20.40 -33.73
N LYS A 30 0.69 -21.59 -33.15
CA LYS A 30 0.57 -21.77 -31.69
C LYS A 30 1.82 -21.31 -30.95
N GLN A 31 3.02 -21.60 -31.47
CA GLN A 31 4.27 -21.10 -30.89
C GLN A 31 4.37 -19.58 -30.94
N ALA A 32 4.01 -18.96 -32.08
CA ALA A 32 3.97 -17.52 -32.22
C ALA A 32 2.97 -16.87 -31.25
N GLN A 33 1.79 -17.48 -31.09
CA GLN A 33 0.78 -17.05 -30.12
C GLN A 33 1.30 -17.14 -28.68
N GLN A 34 1.92 -18.25 -28.29
CA GLN A 34 2.52 -18.41 -26.96
C GLN A 34 3.63 -17.38 -26.71
N LYS A 35 4.48 -17.11 -27.70
CA LYS A 35 5.52 -16.08 -27.62
C LYS A 35 4.92 -14.69 -27.41
N MET A 36 3.84 -14.35 -28.14
CA MET A 36 3.13 -13.09 -27.92
C MET A 36 2.48 -13.01 -26.54
N LEU A 37 1.93 -14.10 -26.01
CA LEU A 37 1.39 -14.14 -24.65
C LEU A 37 2.47 -13.91 -23.59
N LEU A 38 3.64 -14.54 -23.75
CA LEU A 38 4.80 -14.32 -22.88
C LEU A 38 5.29 -12.88 -22.96
N GLN A 39 5.39 -12.30 -24.16
CA GLN A 39 5.75 -10.89 -24.32
C GLN A 39 4.76 -9.94 -23.64
N ARG A 40 3.45 -10.22 -23.73
CA ARG A 40 2.43 -9.44 -23.00
C ARG A 40 2.60 -9.55 -21.50
N ALA A 41 2.87 -10.75 -20.99
CA ALA A 41 3.16 -10.97 -19.58
C ALA A 41 4.42 -10.21 -19.14
N GLU A 42 5.50 -10.25 -19.92
CA GLU A 42 6.73 -9.50 -19.64
C GLU A 42 6.49 -7.98 -19.61
N VAL A 43 5.73 -7.44 -20.57
CA VAL A 43 5.39 -6.01 -20.60
C VAL A 43 4.57 -5.62 -19.37
N GLN A 44 3.57 -6.43 -18.99
CA GLN A 44 2.81 -6.20 -17.77
C GLN A 44 3.70 -6.25 -16.54
N THR A 45 4.58 -7.25 -16.44
CA THR A 45 5.49 -7.40 -15.30
C THR A 45 6.45 -6.23 -15.19
N LYS A 46 6.97 -5.73 -16.33
CA LYS A 46 7.81 -4.52 -16.39
C LYS A 46 7.04 -3.29 -15.93
N ALA A 47 5.82 -3.08 -16.41
CA ALA A 47 4.98 -1.96 -15.97
C ALA A 47 4.68 -2.00 -14.46
N PHE A 48 4.37 -3.18 -13.91
CA PHE A 48 4.19 -3.34 -12.46
C PHE A 48 5.47 -3.09 -11.68
N LYS A 49 6.62 -3.53 -12.19
CA LYS A 49 7.92 -3.33 -11.56
C LYS A 49 8.29 -1.85 -11.56
N GLU A 50 8.13 -1.17 -12.69
CA GLU A 50 8.38 0.26 -12.85
C GLU A 50 7.46 1.10 -11.95
N ALA A 51 6.17 0.74 -11.83
CA ALA A 51 5.26 1.40 -10.90
C ALA A 51 5.62 1.20 -9.42
N ARG A 52 6.17 0.03 -9.05
CA ARG A 52 6.66 -0.25 -7.69
C ARG A 52 7.99 0.42 -7.38
N GLU A 53 8.88 0.47 -8.37
CA GLU A 53 10.23 1.06 -8.28
C GLU A 53 10.21 2.58 -8.55
N TYR A 54 9.05 3.15 -8.89
CA TYR A 54 8.88 4.59 -9.03
C TYR A 54 9.10 5.28 -7.68
N GLU A 55 10.34 5.69 -7.45
CA GLU A 55 10.74 6.37 -6.24
C GLU A 55 10.41 7.86 -6.34
N ASN A 56 9.26 8.25 -5.80
CA ASN A 56 8.98 9.67 -5.52
C ASN A 56 9.82 10.13 -4.32
N VAL A 57 11.10 10.42 -4.56
CA VAL A 57 12.06 10.85 -3.53
C VAL A 57 11.57 12.10 -2.79
N GLY A 58 10.99 13.06 -3.53
CA GLY A 58 10.39 14.27 -2.97
C GLY A 58 9.18 14.00 -2.08
N PHE A 59 8.27 13.11 -2.50
CA PHE A 59 7.08 12.78 -1.71
C PHE A 59 7.41 12.05 -0.40
N GLN A 60 8.42 11.18 -0.42
CA GLN A 60 8.89 10.51 0.80
C GLN A 60 9.50 11.51 1.78
N TRP A 61 10.21 12.53 1.29
CA TRP A 61 10.79 13.58 2.13
C TRP A 61 9.72 14.49 2.74
N THR A 62 8.73 14.92 1.96
CA THR A 62 7.57 15.69 2.48
C THR A 62 6.84 14.93 3.58
N ARG A 63 6.60 13.62 3.40
CA ARG A 63 5.96 12.78 4.43
C ARG A 63 6.80 12.70 5.72
N ARG A 64 8.13 12.60 5.61
CA ARG A 64 9.05 12.60 6.75
C ARG A 64 9.02 13.92 7.49
N ILE A 65 9.03 15.04 6.77
CA ILE A 65 8.96 16.38 7.37
C ILE A 65 7.67 16.54 8.16
N ILE A 66 6.51 16.23 7.56
CA ILE A 66 5.20 16.35 8.24
C ILE A 66 5.16 15.50 9.51
N ALA A 67 5.64 14.25 9.44
CA ALA A 67 5.69 13.37 10.60
C ALA A 67 6.60 13.92 11.72
N LEU A 68 7.81 14.37 11.36
CA LEU A 68 8.76 14.94 12.32
C LEU A 68 8.22 16.23 12.95
N THR A 69 7.60 17.12 12.16
CA THR A 69 7.01 18.36 12.67
C THR A 69 5.84 18.09 13.60
N ALA A 70 4.98 17.12 13.28
CA ALA A 70 3.83 16.76 14.12
C ALA A 70 4.27 16.13 15.45
N ILE A 71 5.23 15.21 15.42
CA ILE A 71 5.79 14.60 16.63
C ILE A 71 6.50 15.66 17.49
N PHE A 72 7.25 16.56 16.86
CA PHE A 72 7.90 17.65 17.57
C PHE A 72 6.87 18.56 18.27
N ALA A 73 5.82 18.99 17.58
CA ALA A 73 4.80 19.87 18.14
C ALA A 73 3.97 19.22 19.25
N ILE A 74 3.65 17.93 19.15
CA ILE A 74 2.74 17.25 20.09
C ILE A 74 3.51 16.62 21.27
N VAL A 75 4.70 16.07 21.04
CA VAL A 75 5.43 15.29 22.06
C VAL A 75 6.58 16.09 22.67
N VAL A 76 7.35 16.80 21.85
CA VAL A 76 8.58 17.47 22.29
C VAL A 76 8.27 18.86 22.85
N LEU A 77 7.42 19.63 22.18
CA LEU A 77 7.05 20.99 22.60
C LEU A 77 6.47 21.05 24.02
N PRO A 78 5.53 20.18 24.44
CA PRO A 78 5.00 20.23 25.80
C PRO A 78 6.02 19.81 26.87
N LYS A 79 7.09 19.10 26.50
CA LYS A 79 8.19 18.76 27.41
C LYS A 79 9.21 19.88 27.55
N ILE A 80 9.37 20.69 26.50
CA ILE A 80 10.27 21.85 26.51
C ILE A 80 9.59 23.06 27.19
N LEU A 81 8.27 23.20 27.07
CA LEU A 81 7.54 24.34 27.62
C LEU A 81 7.83 24.62 29.12
N PRO A 82 7.85 23.63 30.03
CA PRO A 82 8.17 23.85 31.44
C PRO A 82 9.63 24.25 31.70
N LEU A 83 10.54 24.05 30.74
CA LEU A 83 11.94 24.49 30.84
C LEU A 83 12.11 25.97 30.52
N ILE A 84 11.21 26.55 29.70
CA ILE A 84 11.26 27.96 29.28
C ILE A 84 10.41 28.82 30.21
N ASP A 85 9.23 28.34 30.60
CA ASP A 85 8.36 28.99 31.57
C ASP A 85 7.95 27.97 32.65
N PRO A 86 8.54 28.03 33.86
CA PRO A 86 8.19 27.13 34.96
C PRO A 86 6.75 27.24 35.44
N GLN A 87 6.02 28.31 35.07
CA GLN A 87 4.60 28.49 35.37
C GLN A 87 3.69 27.87 34.30
N ALA A 88 4.25 27.48 33.15
CA ALA A 88 3.48 26.87 32.08
C ALA A 88 3.28 25.37 32.34
N GLN A 89 2.03 24.99 32.61
CA GLN A 89 1.65 23.60 32.89
C GLN A 89 0.99 22.96 31.67
N VAL A 90 1.19 21.65 31.51
CA VAL A 90 0.60 20.87 30.41
C VAL A 90 -0.76 20.34 30.86
N ILE A 91 -1.82 20.77 30.18
CA ILE A 91 -3.20 20.35 30.50
C ILE A 91 -3.51 19.12 29.65
N VAL A 92 -3.79 17.98 30.30
CA VAL A 92 -4.15 16.73 29.62
C VAL A 92 -5.62 16.41 29.89
N GLY A 93 -6.41 16.28 28.84
CA GLY A 93 -7.79 15.80 28.94
C GLY A 93 -7.83 14.27 28.97
N TYR A 94 -8.35 13.68 30.04
CA TYR A 94 -8.61 12.24 30.12
C TYR A 94 -10.10 11.97 30.37
N LEU A 95 -10.58 10.83 29.87
CA LEU A 95 -11.93 10.34 30.15
C LEU A 95 -11.92 9.73 31.55
N GLU A 96 -12.67 10.31 32.48
CA GLU A 96 -12.90 9.71 33.79
C GLU A 96 -14.13 8.81 33.69
N PHE A 97 -13.91 7.48 33.73
CA PHE A 97 -15.00 6.52 33.77
C PHE A 97 -15.58 6.49 35.19
N LYS A 98 -16.75 7.10 35.38
CA LYS A 98 -17.53 7.01 36.62
C LYS A 98 -18.57 5.91 36.48
N PRO A 99 -18.30 4.67 36.96
CA PRO A 99 -19.30 3.62 36.93
C PRO A 99 -20.49 4.06 37.77
N GLY A 100 -21.67 4.09 37.14
CA GLY A 100 -22.93 4.32 37.84
C GLY A 100 -23.22 3.17 38.81
N PHE A 101 -23.89 3.48 39.91
CA PHE A 101 -24.34 2.48 40.89
C PHE A 101 -25.87 2.52 40.95
N LEU A 102 -26.52 1.37 40.80
CA LEU A 102 -27.98 1.12 40.92
C LEU A 102 -28.89 2.23 40.33
N PHE A 103 -29.36 2.03 39.10
CA PHE A 103 -30.25 2.91 38.30
C PHE A 103 -29.69 4.26 37.83
N PHE A 104 -28.48 4.66 38.24
CA PHE A 104 -27.82 5.85 37.69
C PHE A 104 -26.91 5.47 36.52
N GLU A 105 -27.14 6.09 35.35
CA GLU A 105 -26.34 5.90 34.14
C GLU A 105 -24.98 6.59 34.31
N GLY A 106 -23.89 5.83 34.18
CA GLY A 106 -22.52 6.37 34.23
C GLY A 106 -22.30 7.28 33.05
N LYS A 107 -22.17 8.59 33.29
CA LYS A 107 -21.84 9.55 32.24
C LYS A 107 -20.33 9.64 32.07
N GLU A 108 -19.85 9.39 30.87
CA GLU A 108 -18.50 9.75 30.44
C GLU A 108 -18.46 11.27 30.27
N VAL A 109 -17.96 11.99 31.27
CA VAL A 109 -17.77 13.44 31.19
C VAL A 109 -16.30 13.70 30.92
N MET A 110 -16.01 14.33 29.79
CA MET A 110 -14.68 14.87 29.49
C MET A 110 -14.36 15.97 30.51
N GLN A 111 -13.60 15.63 31.54
CA GLN A 111 -13.15 16.60 32.53
C GLN A 111 -11.83 17.22 32.09
N TRP A 112 -11.88 18.51 31.80
CA TRP A 112 -10.67 19.32 31.65
C TRP A 112 -10.26 19.75 33.05
N ILE A 113 -9.05 19.39 33.49
CA ILE A 113 -8.48 19.93 34.73
C ILE A 113 -7.55 21.08 34.33
N PRO A 114 -8.02 22.34 34.33
CA PRO A 114 -7.15 23.48 34.07
C PRO A 114 -6.28 23.73 35.31
N MET A 115 -5.06 23.21 35.30
CA MET A 115 -4.03 23.68 36.23
C MET A 115 -3.37 24.93 35.59
N ALA A 116 -3.91 26.10 35.94
CA ALA A 116 -3.45 27.46 35.58
C ALA A 116 -3.68 28.02 34.15
N HIS A 117 -3.65 29.36 34.06
CA HIS A 117 -4.09 30.20 32.93
C HIS A 117 -3.13 30.27 31.72
N ARG A 118 -1.94 29.67 31.81
CA ARG A 118 -0.94 29.66 30.73
C ARG A 118 -0.40 28.24 30.57
N GLY A 119 -0.73 27.58 29.46
CA GLY A 119 -0.36 26.20 29.25
C GLY A 119 -0.72 25.70 27.85
N ILE A 120 -0.09 24.62 27.41
CA ILE A 120 -0.47 23.91 26.19
C ILE A 120 -1.50 22.84 26.57
N ILE A 121 -2.61 22.81 25.82
CA ILE A 121 -3.66 21.79 25.96
C ILE A 121 -3.31 20.63 25.04
N ILE A 122 -3.15 19.45 25.60
CA ILE A 122 -3.06 18.20 24.83
C ILE A 122 -4.43 17.53 24.88
N THR A 123 -5.04 17.41 23.71
CA THR A 123 -6.33 16.77 23.53
C THR A 123 -6.16 15.28 23.19
N PRO A 124 -7.19 14.45 23.41
CA PRO A 124 -7.18 13.07 22.91
C PRO A 124 -7.01 12.97 21.39
N LEU A 125 -7.42 14.01 20.64
CA LEU A 125 -7.21 14.09 19.20
C LEU A 125 -5.71 14.13 18.85
N ASP A 126 -4.91 14.86 19.61
CA ASP A 126 -3.46 14.96 19.39
C ASP A 126 -2.77 13.60 19.62
N THR A 127 -3.17 12.89 20.67
CA THR A 127 -2.67 11.54 20.97
C THR A 127 -3.05 10.54 19.87
N ASN A 128 -4.30 10.59 19.38
CA ASN A 128 -4.77 9.75 18.28
C ASN A 128 -4.06 10.05 16.96
N LEU A 129 -3.81 11.33 16.67
CA LEU A 129 -3.08 11.76 15.48
C LEU A 129 -1.62 11.27 15.52
N VAL A 130 -0.95 11.38 16.67
CA VAL A 130 0.41 10.83 16.85
C VAL A 130 0.42 9.32 16.67
N ALA A 131 -0.55 8.59 17.24
CA ALA A 131 -0.66 7.15 17.08
C ALA A 131 -0.85 6.75 15.59
N ALA A 132 -1.72 7.47 14.87
CA ALA A 132 -1.97 7.23 13.45
C ALA A 132 -0.76 7.53 12.56
N ILE A 133 -0.05 8.64 12.79
CA ILE A 133 1.16 9.01 12.04
C ILE A 133 2.28 8.00 12.31
N THR A 134 2.46 7.63 13.58
CA THR A 134 3.45 6.63 14.00
C THR A 134 3.15 5.28 13.36
N GLY A 135 1.89 4.83 13.41
CA GLY A 135 1.43 3.59 12.79
C GLY A 135 1.59 3.58 11.27
N LEU A 136 1.25 4.66 10.57
CA LEU A 136 1.41 4.78 9.12
C LEU A 136 2.90 4.80 8.71
N TYR A 137 3.75 5.46 9.50
CA TYR A 137 5.18 5.58 9.20
C TYR A 137 5.92 4.25 9.44
N PHE A 138 5.70 3.60 10.59
CA PHE A 138 6.29 2.31 10.87
C PHE A 138 5.63 1.19 10.05
N GLY A 139 4.30 1.20 9.89
CA GLY A 139 3.55 0.22 9.09
C GLY A 139 3.90 0.26 7.60
N GLY A 140 4.04 1.45 7.01
CA GLY A 140 4.49 1.60 5.62
C GLY A 140 5.95 1.20 5.40
N SER A 141 6.79 1.28 6.45
CA SER A 141 8.18 0.79 6.39
C SER A 141 8.29 -0.73 6.50
N LEU A 142 7.35 -1.39 7.20
CA LEU A 142 7.31 -2.84 7.37
C LEU A 142 6.79 -3.58 6.14
N VAL A 143 5.95 -2.94 5.32
CA VAL A 143 5.45 -3.49 4.04
C VAL A 143 6.51 -3.44 2.93
N LYS A 144 7.64 -2.76 3.15
CA LYS A 144 8.77 -2.73 2.20
C LYS A 144 9.66 -3.97 2.36
N LYS A 145 9.08 -5.17 2.14
CA LYS A 145 9.75 -6.41 1.67
C LYS A 145 8.73 -7.52 1.41
#